data_AF-A0A2K9PT98-F1
#
_entry.id   AF-A0A2K9PT98-F1
#
_cell.length_a   1.000
_cell.length_b   1.000
_cell.length_c   1.000
_cell.angle_alpha   90.00
_cell.angle_beta   90.00
_cell.angle_gamma   90.00
#
_symmetry.space_group_name_H-M   'P 1'
#
loop_
_entity.id
_entity.type
_entity.pdbx_description
1 polymer ?
#
loop_
_entity_poly.entity_id
_entity_poly.type
_entity_poly.pdbx_seq_one_letter_code
_entity_poly.pdbx_strand_id
1 'polypeptide(L)'
;MYESEVYIKTIQDNLPHEVWKQFSDTYRDIKRRSLLHWTEHCTECAMPTCFKTCDLYSPRVDGKCQRFVEGIERLDQPKEIHTTSQILKIQFKKWGVLATQGNNELYDCSENEKKEESELKLTRLIHHVPIKFVKKKLIQKRYSQKKNKIINEQNKGTKTPDVFLLEIYNPTEDIVPLGLVIRNDNPKYSKIPFQYRIELAPGYNKEVIPFDEIAKRVKTELPYRINLIPENIDSEHPLYFGTTEFVQLKEYRQPNQETKKIKCIVWDLDNTVWNGTLVEDGIENLKLKEGIKAVLKQVEEKGIVNSIASKNSYDTAMAALKHFGIDDFFLYPKISWLPKSKGLKEIALDLNININTFLFVDDSEFERKEIETTLPQVKLMDAIHYQTILDLEELQIPITNESINRKSFYANEAKRKTLSDDYEGEYFDFLQSCNIELEIEALKEEHFERVYELTQRTNQMNFSGNRYAKDDIAKIYNDKDLSAYILRCKDQFGDYGIIGFGMIKKSKNQLIDLMFSCRIQSKRVEHAFLTHILERYLEWGDFWVAYNHTEKNKFSAQVFNDFGFETIQKEGAFRELKFSQNRAIHNDKIITVTERN
;
A
#
# COMPACT_ATOMS: atom_id res chain seq x y z
N MET A 1 18.86 19.11 -9.48
CA MET A 1 19.09 20.44 -10.12
C MET A 1 17.74 21.04 -10.51
N TYR A 2 17.34 22.19 -10.01
CA TYR A 2 15.95 22.68 -10.19
C TYR A 2 15.99 24.08 -10.74
N GLU A 3 15.37 24.34 -11.90
CA GLU A 3 15.32 25.61 -12.67
C GLU A 3 16.20 26.74 -12.12
N SER A 4 17.51 26.46 -12.00
CA SER A 4 18.41 27.31 -11.24
C SER A 4 18.61 28.61 -11.99
N GLU A 5 18.49 28.55 -13.31
CA GLU A 5 18.53 29.67 -14.23
C GLU A 5 17.41 30.69 -14.05
N VAL A 6 16.35 30.33 -13.31
CA VAL A 6 15.16 31.17 -13.08
C VAL A 6 15.08 31.56 -11.60
N TYR A 7 15.28 30.58 -10.70
CA TYR A 7 15.19 30.76 -9.26
C TYR A 7 16.56 30.64 -8.59
N ILE A 8 17.09 31.78 -8.11
CA ILE A 8 18.42 31.89 -7.47
C ILE A 8 18.37 32.23 -5.99
N LYS A 9 17.20 32.60 -5.47
CA LYS A 9 17.03 33.02 -4.10
C LYS A 9 17.18 31.80 -3.18
N THR A 10 18.02 31.95 -2.16
CA THR A 10 17.98 31.07 -1.01
C THR A 10 17.21 31.77 0.10
N ILE A 11 16.40 31.02 0.84
CA ILE A 11 15.60 31.54 1.94
C ILE A 11 15.94 30.80 3.23
N GLN A 12 15.77 31.50 4.34
CA GLN A 12 15.69 30.87 5.65
C GLN A 12 14.26 30.41 5.88
N ASP A 13 14.09 29.20 6.39
CA ASP A 13 12.81 28.65 6.78
C ASP A 13 12.98 27.80 8.04
N ASN A 14 11.95 27.75 8.89
CA ASN A 14 11.99 27.12 10.19
C ASN A 14 11.53 25.65 10.09
N LEU A 15 12.21 24.86 9.25
CA LEU A 15 12.01 23.41 9.25
C LEU A 15 12.49 22.83 10.60
N PRO A 16 11.72 21.90 11.22
CA PRO A 16 12.16 21.24 12.45
C PRO A 16 13.52 20.58 12.28
N HIS A 17 14.38 20.66 13.30
CA HIS A 17 15.72 20.08 13.27
C HIS A 17 15.72 18.56 12.98
N GLU A 18 14.68 17.85 13.40
CA GLU A 18 14.51 16.42 13.10
C GLU A 18 14.32 16.14 11.61
N VAL A 19 13.52 16.95 10.92
CA VAL A 19 13.25 16.82 9.47
C VAL A 19 14.54 17.01 8.67
N TRP A 20 15.25 18.05 9.03
CA TRP A 20 16.60 18.36 8.61
C TRP A 20 17.58 17.18 8.74
N LYS A 21 17.55 16.50 9.89
CA LYS A 21 18.35 15.28 10.14
C LYS A 21 17.91 14.10 9.27
N GLN A 22 16.60 13.90 9.09
CA GLN A 22 16.06 12.81 8.25
C GLN A 22 16.50 12.92 6.79
N PHE A 23 16.44 14.12 6.21
CA PHE A 23 17.02 14.38 4.88
C PHE A 23 18.53 14.08 4.84
N SER A 24 19.24 14.34 5.95
CA SER A 24 20.67 14.03 6.06
C SER A 24 21.01 12.56 6.14
N ASP A 25 20.25 11.81 6.91
CA ASP A 25 20.49 10.39 7.07
C ASP A 25 20.23 9.67 5.73
N THR A 26 19.14 10.01 5.04
CA THR A 26 18.88 9.46 3.70
C THR A 26 19.97 9.81 2.68
N TYR A 27 20.48 11.04 2.67
CA TYR A 27 21.57 11.40 1.75
C TYR A 27 22.85 10.59 2.00
N ARG A 28 23.14 10.25 3.27
CA ARG A 28 24.32 9.45 3.64
C ARG A 28 24.22 8.01 3.12
N ASP A 29 23.03 7.48 2.89
CA ASP A 29 22.82 6.14 2.36
C ASP A 29 23.01 6.06 0.83
N ILE A 30 23.11 7.20 0.16
CA ILE A 30 23.27 7.27 -1.29
C ILE A 30 24.74 7.09 -1.67
N LYS A 31 25.01 6.13 -2.56
CA LYS A 31 26.33 5.92 -3.18
C LYS A 31 26.49 6.79 -4.44
N ARG A 32 25.46 6.78 -5.29
CA ARG A 32 25.42 7.55 -6.55
C ARG A 32 24.02 8.07 -6.78
N ARG A 33 23.89 9.20 -7.48
CA ARG A 33 22.59 9.75 -7.87
C ARG A 33 22.63 10.34 -9.27
N SER A 34 21.47 10.40 -9.91
CA SER A 34 21.31 11.11 -11.16
C SER A 34 21.16 12.61 -10.93
N LEU A 35 21.25 13.39 -12.00
CA LEU A 35 20.97 14.82 -11.98
C LEU A 35 19.70 15.08 -12.79
N LEU A 36 18.56 15.10 -12.11
CA LEU A 36 17.30 15.52 -12.70
C LEU A 36 17.19 17.04 -12.70
N HIS A 37 16.73 17.59 -13.83
CA HIS A 37 16.47 19.02 -14.00
C HIS A 37 14.99 19.31 -13.86
N TRP A 38 14.53 19.55 -12.64
CA TRP A 38 13.13 19.77 -12.33
C TRP A 38 12.69 21.19 -12.67
N THR A 39 11.48 21.29 -13.21
CA THR A 39 10.91 22.47 -13.84
C THR A 39 9.43 22.60 -13.53
N GLU A 40 8.91 23.83 -13.55
CA GLU A 40 7.46 24.04 -13.46
C GLU A 40 6.78 23.71 -14.79
N HIS A 41 5.66 23.00 -14.71
CA HIS A 41 4.79 22.72 -15.84
C HIS A 41 3.32 22.84 -15.45
N CYS A 42 2.42 22.81 -16.43
CA CYS A 42 0.97 22.79 -16.25
C CYS A 42 0.40 21.45 -16.74
N THR A 43 -0.63 20.89 -16.07
CA THR A 43 -1.36 19.71 -16.57
C THR A 43 -2.02 19.99 -17.93
N GLU A 44 -2.58 21.19 -18.10
CA GLU A 44 -3.29 21.67 -19.30
C GLU A 44 -2.39 22.48 -20.26
N CYS A 45 -1.10 22.19 -20.31
CA CYS A 45 -0.16 23.00 -21.08
C CYS A 45 -0.36 22.85 -22.60
N ALA A 46 -0.73 23.95 -23.26
CA ALA A 46 -0.77 24.09 -24.72
C ALA A 46 0.20 25.18 -25.21
N MET A 47 1.46 25.12 -24.80
CA MET A 47 2.49 26.10 -25.22
C MET A 47 2.70 26.06 -26.75
N PRO A 48 2.86 27.22 -27.43
CA PRO A 48 2.90 28.59 -26.88
C PRO A 48 1.52 29.27 -26.79
N THR A 49 0.46 28.63 -27.31
CA THR A 49 -0.89 29.21 -27.37
C THR A 49 -1.40 29.63 -25.99
N CYS A 50 -1.16 28.81 -24.96
CA CYS A 50 -1.59 29.07 -23.60
C CYS A 50 -1.06 30.40 -23.00
N PHE A 51 0.04 30.96 -23.52
CA PHE A 51 0.59 32.23 -23.01
C PHE A 51 -0.26 33.44 -23.38
N LYS A 52 -1.20 33.31 -24.32
CA LYS A 52 -2.11 34.38 -24.73
C LYS A 52 -3.56 34.13 -24.32
N THR A 53 -3.94 32.87 -24.14
CA THR A 53 -5.34 32.45 -24.02
C THR A 53 -5.72 31.93 -22.63
N CYS A 54 -4.75 31.68 -21.74
CA CYS A 54 -5.02 31.12 -20.42
C CYS A 54 -5.18 32.23 -19.39
N ASP A 55 -6.33 32.29 -18.72
CA ASP A 55 -6.61 33.24 -17.64
C ASP A 55 -5.68 33.08 -16.43
N LEU A 56 -5.10 31.88 -16.27
CA LEU A 56 -4.16 31.61 -15.19
C LEU A 56 -2.72 31.96 -15.58
N TYR A 57 -2.41 32.36 -16.82
CA TYR A 57 -1.04 32.61 -17.24
C TYR A 57 -0.39 33.76 -16.45
N SER A 58 0.75 33.45 -15.83
CA SER A 58 1.57 34.43 -15.11
C SER A 58 3.02 34.27 -15.58
N PRO A 59 3.65 35.29 -16.20
CA PRO A 59 4.96 35.15 -16.82
C PRO A 59 6.10 35.20 -15.80
N ARG A 60 7.03 34.25 -15.90
CA ARG A 60 8.34 34.29 -15.22
C ARG A 60 9.33 35.20 -15.94
N VAL A 61 10.53 35.35 -15.39
CA VAL A 61 11.63 36.13 -16.00
C VAL A 61 12.07 35.61 -17.37
N ASP A 62 11.89 34.31 -17.65
CA ASP A 62 12.17 33.69 -18.95
C ASP A 62 10.98 33.75 -19.92
N GLY A 63 9.83 34.28 -19.47
CA GLY A 63 8.58 34.37 -20.21
C GLY A 63 7.77 33.08 -20.31
N LYS A 64 8.12 32.03 -19.55
CA LYS A 64 7.27 30.84 -19.40
C LYS A 64 6.22 31.06 -18.29
N CYS A 65 5.24 30.16 -18.22
CA CYS A 65 4.19 30.20 -17.21
C CYS A 65 4.75 29.86 -15.81
N GLN A 66 4.39 30.65 -14.80
CA GLN A 66 4.66 30.43 -13.39
C GLN A 66 3.51 29.62 -12.78
N ARG A 67 3.80 28.39 -12.33
CA ARG A 67 2.85 27.45 -11.72
C ARG A 67 3.13 27.17 -10.25
N PHE A 68 4.19 27.73 -9.69
CA PHE A 68 4.41 27.75 -8.24
C PHE A 68 4.28 29.17 -7.69
N VAL A 69 3.84 29.32 -6.44
CA VAL A 69 3.56 30.63 -5.80
C VAL A 69 4.80 31.52 -5.83
N GLU A 70 5.88 31.08 -5.17
CA GLU A 70 7.19 31.76 -5.14
C GLU A 70 8.21 31.13 -6.09
N GLY A 71 7.78 30.14 -6.87
CA GLY A 71 8.68 29.35 -7.72
C GLY A 71 9.24 28.13 -7.01
N ILE A 72 10.46 27.74 -7.38
CA ILE A 72 11.24 26.72 -6.67
C ILE A 72 12.25 27.42 -5.76
N GLU A 73 11.92 27.56 -4.47
CA GLU A 73 12.78 28.23 -3.50
C GLU A 73 13.78 27.24 -2.88
N ARG A 74 15.04 27.65 -2.73
CA ARG A 74 16.07 26.85 -2.04
C ARG A 74 16.16 27.26 -0.59
N LEU A 75 16.35 26.28 0.30
CA LEU A 75 16.58 26.57 1.72
C LEU A 75 18.06 26.73 2.04
N ASP A 76 18.36 27.68 2.92
CA ASP A 76 19.67 27.81 3.57
C ASP A 76 19.79 26.71 4.63
N GLN A 77 20.75 25.81 4.45
CA GLN A 77 20.91 24.65 5.33
C GLN A 77 21.72 25.02 6.58
N PRO A 78 21.28 24.59 7.78
CA PRO A 78 22.07 24.68 9.00
C PRO A 78 23.46 24.05 8.82
N LYS A 79 24.50 24.68 9.38
CA LYS A 79 25.90 24.24 9.23
C LYS A 79 26.17 22.83 9.78
N GLU A 80 25.35 22.37 10.71
CA GLU A 80 25.44 21.05 11.35
C GLU A 80 24.93 19.91 10.45
N ILE A 81 24.22 20.23 9.37
CA ILE A 81 23.62 19.27 8.46
C ILE A 81 24.56 19.07 7.28
N HIS A 82 25.23 17.92 7.28
CA HIS A 82 26.08 17.49 6.17
C HIS A 82 25.25 16.82 5.07
N THR A 83 24.29 17.55 4.51
CA THR A 83 23.71 17.24 3.20
C THR A 83 24.23 18.21 2.16
N THR A 84 24.43 17.72 0.96
CA THR A 84 24.71 18.58 -0.19
C THR A 84 23.57 18.56 -1.21
N SER A 85 22.58 17.68 -1.02
CA SER A 85 21.30 17.78 -1.71
C SER A 85 20.55 19.00 -1.19
N GLN A 86 20.18 19.91 -2.09
CA GLN A 86 19.44 21.12 -1.76
C GLN A 86 18.00 20.76 -1.39
N ILE A 87 17.54 21.22 -0.23
CA ILE A 87 16.12 21.16 0.13
C ILE A 87 15.39 22.32 -0.53
N LEU A 88 14.23 22.03 -1.08
CA LEU A 88 13.42 23.00 -1.79
C LEU A 88 12.08 23.16 -1.17
N LYS A 89 11.57 24.38 -1.24
CA LYS A 89 10.20 24.72 -0.88
C LYS A 89 9.41 25.02 -2.16
N ILE A 90 8.32 24.29 -2.36
CA ILE A 90 7.48 24.43 -3.55
C ILE A 90 6.02 24.46 -3.11
N GLN A 91 5.32 25.55 -3.42
CA GLN A 91 3.88 25.65 -3.28
C GLN A 91 3.23 25.63 -4.65
N PHE A 92 2.39 24.61 -4.90
CA PHE A 92 1.72 24.41 -6.17
C PHE A 92 0.54 25.38 -6.34
N LYS A 93 0.46 26.05 -7.48
CA LYS A 93 -0.78 26.69 -7.93
C LYS A 93 -1.66 25.65 -8.63
N LYS A 94 -2.92 26.01 -8.86
CA LYS A 94 -3.84 25.26 -9.72
C LYS A 94 -3.18 24.80 -11.04
N TRP A 95 -3.31 23.50 -11.29
CA TRP A 95 -2.73 22.76 -12.43
C TRP A 95 -1.19 22.71 -12.46
N GLY A 96 -0.52 23.12 -11.39
CA GLY A 96 0.93 23.06 -11.30
C GLY A 96 1.45 21.63 -11.26
N VAL A 97 2.53 21.39 -11.98
CA VAL A 97 3.22 20.11 -12.07
C VAL A 97 4.70 20.35 -11.89
N LEU A 98 5.35 19.54 -11.06
CA LEU A 98 6.81 19.49 -11.00
C LEU A 98 7.28 18.43 -12.01
N ALA A 99 7.93 18.88 -13.08
CA ALA A 99 8.25 18.05 -14.24
C ALA A 99 9.74 18.05 -14.56
N THR A 100 10.26 16.92 -15.03
CA THR A 100 11.64 16.83 -15.52
C THR A 100 11.74 15.91 -16.73
N GLN A 101 12.79 16.10 -17.54
CA GLN A 101 13.22 15.09 -18.49
C GLN A 101 13.95 13.99 -17.71
N GLY A 102 13.56 12.75 -17.95
CA GLY A 102 14.23 11.58 -17.38
C GLY A 102 15.73 11.57 -17.68
N ASN A 103 16.50 11.25 -16.65
CA ASN A 103 17.94 11.05 -16.66
C ASN A 103 18.30 9.95 -15.66
N ASN A 104 18.72 8.80 -16.15
CA ASN A 104 19.13 7.65 -15.34
C ASN A 104 20.66 7.46 -15.30
N GLU A 105 21.46 8.39 -15.82
CA GLU A 105 22.92 8.36 -15.64
C GLU A 105 23.30 8.75 -14.21
N LEU A 106 24.10 7.90 -13.57
CA LEU A 106 24.50 8.06 -12.18
C LEU A 106 25.94 8.58 -12.05
N TYR A 107 26.11 9.56 -11.16
CA TYR A 107 27.41 10.08 -10.76
C TYR A 107 27.63 9.89 -9.26
N ASP A 108 28.89 9.83 -8.85
CA ASP A 108 29.20 9.80 -7.42
C ASP A 108 28.76 11.13 -6.78
N CYS A 109 28.40 11.10 -5.49
CA CYS A 109 27.84 12.26 -4.80
C CYS A 109 28.75 13.51 -4.90
N SER A 110 30.07 13.34 -4.77
CA SER A 110 31.05 14.43 -4.88
C SER A 110 31.19 15.00 -6.30
N GLU A 111 30.93 14.19 -7.34
CA GLU A 111 30.89 14.66 -8.73
C GLU A 111 29.64 15.50 -8.99
N ASN A 112 28.51 15.07 -8.44
CA ASN A 112 27.25 15.81 -8.52
C ASN A 112 27.35 17.17 -7.82
N GLU A 113 27.97 17.20 -6.64
CA GLU A 113 28.23 18.45 -5.90
C GLU A 113 29.01 19.46 -6.72
N LYS A 114 30.13 19.05 -7.33
CA LYS A 114 30.93 19.93 -8.19
C LYS A 114 30.15 20.45 -9.38
N LYS A 115 29.30 19.60 -9.98
CA LYS A 115 28.43 19.99 -11.10
C LYS A 115 27.39 21.01 -10.63
N GLU A 116 26.69 20.76 -9.54
CA GLU A 116 25.68 21.67 -8.99
C GLU A 116 26.29 23.02 -8.56
N GLU A 117 27.47 23.03 -7.95
CA GLU A 117 28.17 24.26 -7.56
C GLU A 117 28.60 25.08 -8.79
N SER A 118 29.20 24.44 -9.80
CA SER A 118 29.58 25.08 -11.06
C SER A 118 28.37 25.70 -11.77
N GLU A 119 27.25 24.96 -11.76
CA GLU A 119 25.98 25.40 -12.32
C GLU A 119 25.42 26.63 -11.60
N LEU A 120 25.45 26.65 -10.28
CA LEU A 120 25.01 27.81 -9.48
C LEU A 120 25.89 29.04 -9.72
N LYS A 121 27.21 28.87 -9.81
CA LYS A 121 28.15 29.97 -10.12
C LYS A 121 27.81 30.62 -11.45
N LEU A 122 27.61 29.82 -12.49
CA LEU A 122 27.30 30.33 -13.83
C LEU A 122 25.91 30.97 -13.90
N THR A 123 24.93 30.37 -13.24
CA THR A 123 23.60 30.97 -13.06
C THR A 123 23.68 32.33 -12.36
N ARG A 124 24.45 32.46 -11.26
CA ARG A 124 24.64 33.75 -10.58
C ARG A 124 25.19 34.80 -11.54
N LEU A 125 26.18 34.45 -12.38
CA LEU A 125 26.71 35.37 -13.40
C LEU A 125 25.63 35.86 -14.38
N ILE A 126 24.76 34.95 -14.86
CA ILE A 126 23.65 35.31 -15.76
C ILE A 126 22.68 36.28 -15.07
N HIS A 127 22.41 36.10 -13.79
CA HIS A 127 21.52 36.98 -13.03
C HIS A 127 22.08 38.40 -12.80
N HIS A 128 23.41 38.58 -12.85
CA HIS A 128 24.04 39.90 -12.78
C HIS A 128 23.94 40.71 -14.08
N VAL A 129 23.50 40.10 -15.20
CA VAL A 129 23.31 40.81 -16.47
C VAL A 129 22.23 41.90 -16.29
N PRO A 130 22.52 43.20 -16.52
CA PRO A 130 21.56 44.28 -16.25
C PRO A 130 20.44 44.33 -17.31
N ILE A 131 20.74 43.92 -18.55
CA ILE A 131 19.80 44.00 -19.68
C ILE A 131 18.83 42.82 -19.65
N LYS A 132 17.55 43.07 -19.32
CA LYS A 132 16.48 42.06 -19.21
C LYS A 132 16.36 41.15 -20.45
N PHE A 133 16.43 41.72 -21.64
CA PHE A 133 16.33 40.96 -22.91
C PHE A 133 17.49 39.97 -23.10
N VAL A 134 18.71 40.40 -22.79
CA VAL A 134 19.91 39.56 -22.89
C VAL A 134 19.86 38.45 -21.85
N LYS A 135 19.50 38.79 -20.60
CA LYS A 135 19.29 37.82 -19.51
C LYS A 135 18.29 36.73 -19.91
N LYS A 136 17.12 37.12 -20.42
CA LYS A 136 16.09 36.19 -20.92
C LYS A 136 16.65 35.23 -21.98
N LYS A 137 17.37 35.74 -22.99
CA LYS A 137 17.98 34.91 -24.03
C LYS A 137 19.03 33.93 -23.48
N LEU A 138 19.86 34.38 -22.53
CA LEU A 138 20.87 33.52 -21.90
C LEU A 138 20.23 32.38 -21.11
N ILE A 139 19.20 32.69 -20.31
CA ILE A 139 18.43 31.69 -19.54
C ILE A 139 17.80 30.65 -20.49
N GLN A 140 17.12 31.10 -21.54
CA GLN A 140 16.47 30.22 -22.51
C GLN A 140 17.47 29.33 -23.27
N LYS A 141 18.61 29.90 -23.69
CA LYS A 141 19.67 29.15 -24.38
C LYS A 141 20.25 28.06 -23.49
N ARG A 142 20.56 28.40 -22.23
CA ARG A 142 21.11 27.47 -21.25
C ARG A 142 20.15 26.33 -20.94
N TYR A 143 18.87 26.65 -20.72
CA TYR A 143 17.81 25.66 -20.54
C TYR A 143 17.75 24.66 -21.71
N SER A 144 17.76 25.16 -22.94
CA SER A 144 17.74 24.33 -24.15
C SER A 144 18.96 23.41 -24.26
N GLN A 145 20.17 23.94 -23.98
CA GLN A 145 21.40 23.16 -23.98
C GLN A 145 21.36 22.01 -22.96
N LYS A 146 20.89 22.26 -21.73
CA LYS A 146 20.76 21.23 -20.70
C LYS A 146 19.77 20.14 -21.09
N LYS A 147 18.58 20.53 -21.55
CA LYS A 147 17.56 19.59 -22.00
C LYS A 147 18.11 18.67 -23.10
N ASN A 148 18.79 19.25 -24.09
CA ASN A 148 19.39 18.47 -25.19
C ASN A 148 20.50 17.54 -24.69
N LYS A 149 21.32 17.99 -23.73
CA LYS A 149 22.36 17.14 -23.12
C LYS A 149 21.76 15.94 -22.41
N ILE A 150 20.71 16.13 -21.61
CA ILE A 150 20.00 15.05 -20.92
C ILE A 150 19.49 14.02 -21.95
N ILE A 151 18.77 14.50 -22.96
CA ILE A 151 18.17 13.67 -24.00
C ILE A 151 19.22 12.88 -24.81
N ASN A 152 20.33 13.51 -25.19
CA ASN A 152 21.28 12.96 -26.15
C ASN A 152 22.41 12.14 -25.51
N GLU A 153 22.76 12.41 -24.25
CA GLU A 153 23.98 11.86 -23.64
C GLU A 153 23.71 11.03 -22.39
N GLN A 154 22.67 11.34 -21.61
CA GLN A 154 22.54 10.85 -20.23
C GLN A 154 21.46 9.76 -20.05
N ASN A 155 20.68 9.44 -21.09
CA ASN A 155 19.82 8.23 -21.07
C ASN A 155 20.54 6.98 -21.61
N LYS A 156 21.85 7.07 -21.86
CA LYS A 156 22.68 5.96 -22.35
C LYS A 156 23.05 4.95 -21.26
N GLY A 157 22.86 5.29 -19.98
CA GLY A 157 22.82 4.35 -18.86
C GLY A 157 24.08 3.51 -18.67
N THR A 158 25.23 4.14 -18.39
CA THR A 158 26.47 3.36 -18.13
C THR A 158 26.44 2.65 -16.77
N LYS A 159 25.61 3.15 -15.84
CA LYS A 159 25.37 2.61 -14.50
C LYS A 159 23.86 2.55 -14.26
N THR A 160 23.38 1.42 -13.73
CA THR A 160 21.95 1.21 -13.49
C THR A 160 21.54 1.73 -12.10
N PRO A 161 20.47 2.51 -11.98
CA PRO A 161 19.88 2.85 -10.69
C PRO A 161 19.27 1.66 -9.97
N ASP A 162 19.28 1.72 -8.64
CA ASP A 162 18.59 0.77 -7.77
C ASP A 162 17.12 1.15 -7.66
N VAL A 163 16.86 2.44 -7.40
CA VAL A 163 15.54 2.98 -7.07
C VAL A 163 15.40 4.41 -7.60
N PHE A 164 14.15 4.86 -7.78
CA PHE A 164 13.78 6.27 -7.76
C PHE A 164 13.40 6.63 -6.33
N LEU A 165 14.18 7.50 -5.72
CA LEU A 165 14.01 7.94 -4.34
C LEU A 165 13.31 9.30 -4.31
N LEU A 166 12.25 9.42 -3.52
CA LEU A 166 11.48 10.64 -3.36
C LEU A 166 11.32 10.99 -1.88
N GLU A 167 11.97 12.06 -1.45
CA GLU A 167 11.85 12.60 -0.10
C GLU A 167 11.02 13.90 -0.11
N ILE A 168 9.93 13.91 0.65
CA ILE A 168 9.04 15.07 0.74
C ILE A 168 8.60 15.26 2.19
N TYR A 169 8.81 16.45 2.74
CA TYR A 169 8.21 16.87 3.99
C TYR A 169 6.92 17.66 3.72
N ASN A 170 5.84 17.15 4.29
CA ASN A 170 4.52 17.77 4.28
C ASN A 170 4.29 18.51 5.61
N PRO A 171 4.24 19.86 5.63
CA PRO A 171 4.02 20.60 6.86
C PRO A 171 2.55 20.66 7.30
N THR A 172 1.61 20.14 6.50
CA THR A 172 0.18 20.22 6.79
C THR A 172 -0.27 19.08 7.72
N GLU A 173 -1.45 19.25 8.31
CA GLU A 173 -2.10 18.18 9.10
C GLU A 173 -2.85 17.16 8.24
N ASP A 174 -3.04 17.45 6.96
CA ASP A 174 -3.78 16.64 6.00
C ASP A 174 -2.86 15.79 5.13
N ILE A 175 -3.36 14.64 4.68
CA ILE A 175 -2.69 13.83 3.66
C ILE A 175 -2.75 14.57 2.33
N VAL A 176 -1.60 14.78 1.70
CA VAL A 176 -1.51 15.39 0.36
C VAL A 176 -1.28 14.29 -0.70
N PRO A 177 -2.29 13.93 -1.50
CA PRO A 177 -2.11 12.96 -2.58
C PRO A 177 -1.29 13.54 -3.72
N LEU A 178 -0.23 12.85 -4.11
CA LEU A 178 0.68 13.20 -5.18
C LEU A 178 0.84 12.03 -6.16
N GLY A 179 0.48 12.23 -7.42
CA GLY A 179 0.71 11.27 -8.49
C GLY A 179 2.12 11.43 -9.07
N LEU A 180 2.92 10.36 -9.02
CA LEU A 180 4.12 10.21 -9.83
C LEU A 180 3.76 9.55 -11.17
N VAL A 181 4.03 10.24 -12.27
CA VAL A 181 3.77 9.76 -13.63
C VAL A 181 5.05 9.79 -14.44
N ILE A 182 5.48 8.63 -14.94
CA ILE A 182 6.65 8.49 -15.80
C ILE A 182 6.22 7.92 -17.16
N ARG A 183 6.61 8.58 -18.24
CA ARG A 183 6.23 8.17 -19.61
C ARG A 183 7.24 8.59 -20.66
N ASN A 184 7.38 7.80 -21.71
CA ASN A 184 8.14 8.19 -22.89
C ASN A 184 7.49 9.38 -23.59
N ASP A 185 8.31 10.27 -24.15
CA ASP A 185 7.85 11.47 -24.87
C ASP A 185 7.06 11.12 -26.12
N ASN A 186 7.44 10.01 -26.77
CA ASN A 186 6.67 9.43 -27.86
C ASN A 186 5.71 8.36 -27.28
N PRO A 187 4.39 8.58 -27.32
CA PRO A 187 3.40 7.66 -26.75
C PRO A 187 3.45 6.24 -27.32
N LYS A 188 4.04 6.04 -28.50
CA LYS A 188 4.24 4.71 -29.12
C LYS A 188 5.05 3.77 -28.21
N TYR A 189 5.96 4.32 -27.38
CA TYR A 189 6.88 3.54 -26.56
C TYR A 189 6.39 3.26 -25.14
N SER A 190 5.40 4.03 -24.66
CA SER A 190 4.73 3.82 -23.37
C SER A 190 3.24 4.12 -23.53
N LYS A 191 2.47 3.15 -24.05
CA LYS A 191 1.01 3.29 -24.20
C LYS A 191 0.32 3.53 -22.86
N ILE A 192 0.83 2.86 -21.81
CA ILE A 192 0.43 3.04 -20.43
C ILE A 192 1.63 3.66 -19.68
N PRO A 193 1.47 4.85 -19.08
CA PRO A 193 2.54 5.44 -18.27
C PRO A 193 2.77 4.61 -16.99
N PHE A 194 4.00 4.62 -16.46
CA PHE A 194 4.19 4.21 -15.08
C PHE A 194 3.51 5.24 -14.18
N GLN A 195 2.61 4.78 -13.31
CA GLN A 195 1.87 5.61 -12.38
C GLN A 195 2.04 5.04 -10.99
N TYR A 196 2.36 5.91 -10.03
CA TYR A 196 2.49 5.57 -8.63
C TYR A 196 1.86 6.69 -7.80
N ARG A 197 0.87 6.34 -6.99
CA ARG A 197 0.16 7.29 -6.13
C ARG A 197 0.89 7.35 -4.78
N ILE A 198 1.23 8.55 -4.36
CA ILE A 198 1.94 8.82 -3.11
C ILE A 198 0.96 9.55 -2.20
N GLU A 199 0.77 9.05 -1.00
CA GLU A 199 -0.07 9.69 0.01
C GLU A 199 0.87 10.35 1.02
N LEU A 200 1.15 11.64 0.84
CA LEU A 200 2.08 12.36 1.69
C LEU A 200 1.43 12.62 3.05
N ALA A 201 1.75 11.77 4.02
CA ALA A 201 1.32 11.96 5.40
C ALA A 201 1.95 13.24 5.98
N PRO A 202 1.32 13.87 7.00
CA PRO A 202 1.95 14.93 7.77
C PRO A 202 3.35 14.52 8.24
N GLY A 203 4.34 15.38 8.02
CA GLY A 203 5.74 15.12 8.36
C GLY A 203 6.59 14.64 7.18
N TYR A 204 7.69 13.96 7.49
CA TYR A 204 8.68 13.51 6.50
C TYR A 204 8.24 12.19 5.85
N ASN A 205 8.22 12.17 4.53
CA ASN A 205 7.88 11.02 3.70
C ASN A 205 9.08 10.63 2.84
N LYS A 206 9.32 9.31 2.74
CA LYS A 206 10.39 8.73 1.93
C LYS A 206 9.83 7.57 1.12
N GLU A 207 9.65 7.78 -0.17
CA GLU A 207 9.23 6.75 -1.10
C GLU A 207 10.45 6.16 -1.83
N VAL A 208 10.53 4.84 -1.83
CA VAL A 208 11.63 4.07 -2.45
C VAL A 208 11.02 3.19 -3.54
N ILE A 209 11.12 3.61 -4.79
CA ILE A 209 10.46 2.96 -5.92
C ILE A 209 11.50 2.18 -6.72
N PRO A 210 11.42 0.83 -6.80
CA PRO A 210 12.42 0.05 -7.53
C PRO A 210 12.56 0.46 -8.99
N PHE A 211 13.80 0.63 -9.46
CA PHE A 211 14.07 1.07 -10.84
C PHE A 211 13.57 0.05 -11.87
N ASP A 212 13.61 -1.24 -11.54
CA ASP A 212 13.12 -2.30 -12.43
C ASP A 212 11.59 -2.24 -12.64
N GLU A 213 10.81 -1.79 -11.64
CA GLU A 213 9.37 -1.58 -11.80
C GLU A 213 9.04 -0.44 -12.78
N ILE A 214 9.89 0.59 -12.81
CA ILE A 214 9.81 1.71 -13.76
C ILE A 214 10.24 1.23 -15.15
N ALA A 215 11.38 0.54 -15.23
CA ALA A 215 11.94 0.04 -16.49
C ALA A 215 11.05 -1.01 -17.19
N LYS A 216 10.21 -1.75 -16.47
CA LYS A 216 9.18 -2.65 -17.04
C LYS A 216 8.14 -1.91 -17.89
N ARG A 217 7.89 -0.62 -17.63
CA ARG A 217 6.81 0.17 -18.25
C ARG A 217 7.30 1.34 -19.09
N VAL A 218 8.53 1.79 -18.87
CA VAL A 218 9.12 2.96 -19.51
C VAL A 218 10.44 2.55 -20.16
N LYS A 219 10.59 2.85 -21.44
CA LYS A 219 11.86 2.68 -22.16
C LYS A 219 12.83 3.77 -21.73
N THR A 220 13.61 3.52 -20.67
CA THR A 220 14.50 4.51 -20.05
C THR A 220 15.68 4.90 -20.93
N GLU A 221 15.98 4.15 -21.98
CA GLU A 221 16.98 4.45 -23.00
C GLU A 221 16.51 5.49 -24.03
N LEU A 222 15.20 5.72 -24.13
CA LEU A 222 14.59 6.71 -25.02
C LEU A 222 14.24 7.99 -24.24
N PRO A 223 13.86 9.10 -24.88
CA PRO A 223 13.38 10.27 -24.15
C PRO A 223 12.08 9.96 -23.38
N TYR A 224 12.08 10.22 -22.08
CA TYR A 224 10.92 10.12 -21.19
C TYR A 224 10.86 11.31 -20.23
N ARG A 225 9.69 11.54 -19.64
CA ARG A 225 9.44 12.58 -18.64
C ARG A 225 8.92 11.97 -17.36
N ILE A 226 9.23 12.66 -16.27
CA ILE A 226 8.78 12.36 -14.92
C ILE A 226 7.99 13.58 -14.45
N ASN A 227 6.76 13.36 -13.99
CA ASN A 227 5.87 14.38 -13.48
C ASN A 227 5.42 14.01 -12.07
N LEU A 228 5.47 14.97 -11.15
CA LEU A 228 4.81 14.93 -9.86
C LEU A 228 3.62 15.87 -9.90
N ILE A 229 2.42 15.32 -9.69
CA ILE A 229 1.14 16.00 -9.91
C ILE A 229 0.33 15.93 -8.61
N PRO A 230 0.05 17.04 -7.92
CA PRO A 230 -0.85 17.02 -6.78
C PRO A 230 -2.27 16.70 -7.26
N GLU A 231 -2.95 15.76 -6.61
CA GLU A 231 -4.33 15.40 -7.00
C GLU A 231 -5.36 16.43 -6.49
N ASN A 232 -5.05 17.10 -5.37
CA ASN A 232 -5.82 18.23 -4.85
C ASN A 232 -5.19 19.55 -5.30
N ILE A 233 -5.95 20.32 -6.08
CA ILE A 233 -5.42 21.37 -6.98
C ILE A 233 -5.14 22.71 -6.27
N ASP A 234 -5.63 22.88 -5.03
CA ASP A 234 -5.42 24.07 -4.22
C ASP A 234 -4.58 23.72 -2.97
N SER A 235 -3.27 23.61 -3.16
CA SER A 235 -2.33 23.47 -2.04
C SER A 235 -2.11 24.85 -1.41
N GLU A 236 -2.86 25.17 -0.35
CA GLU A 236 -2.64 26.39 0.44
C GLU A 236 -1.25 26.43 1.09
N HIS A 237 -0.58 25.28 1.18
CA HIS A 237 0.70 25.13 1.86
C HIS A 237 1.82 24.65 0.95
N PRO A 238 3.08 25.06 1.22
CA PRO A 238 4.25 24.57 0.52
C PRO A 238 4.61 23.13 0.95
N LEU A 239 5.14 22.35 0.02
CA LEU A 239 5.81 21.08 0.30
C LEU A 239 7.33 21.26 0.20
N TYR A 240 8.06 20.45 0.96
CA TYR A 240 9.52 20.53 1.03
C TYR A 240 10.16 19.30 0.43
N PHE A 241 10.93 19.46 -0.64
CA PHE A 241 11.49 18.36 -1.42
C PHE A 241 12.98 18.19 -1.11
N GLY A 242 13.39 16.96 -0.78
CA GLY A 242 14.79 16.55 -0.61
C GLY A 242 15.31 15.86 -1.86
N THR A 243 15.85 14.64 -1.71
CA THR A 243 16.26 13.83 -2.84
C THR A 243 15.04 13.37 -3.63
N THR A 244 14.96 13.75 -4.90
CA THR A 244 13.89 13.33 -5.82
C THR A 244 14.53 12.87 -7.12
N GLU A 245 15.31 11.79 -7.05
CA GLU A 245 16.27 11.38 -8.08
C GLU A 245 16.35 9.84 -8.21
N PHE A 246 16.90 9.38 -9.34
CA PHE A 246 17.35 8.00 -9.43
C PHE A 246 18.65 7.85 -8.64
N VAL A 247 18.74 6.82 -7.80
CA VAL A 247 19.88 6.60 -6.91
C VAL A 247 20.37 5.16 -6.94
N GLN A 248 21.65 5.01 -6.64
CA GLN A 248 22.26 3.76 -6.21
C GLN A 248 22.59 3.90 -4.73
N LEU A 249 22.11 2.98 -3.89
CA LEU A 249 22.34 3.04 -2.45
C LEU A 249 23.65 2.33 -2.07
N LYS A 250 24.23 2.69 -0.92
CA LYS A 250 25.44 2.05 -0.38
C LYS A 250 25.17 0.59 -0.01
N GLU A 251 24.05 0.37 0.65
CA GLU A 251 23.51 -0.94 0.98
C GLU A 251 22.12 -1.06 0.35
N TYR A 252 22.07 -1.31 -0.96
CA TYR A 252 20.83 -1.77 -1.56
C TYR A 252 20.75 -3.27 -1.41
N ARG A 253 20.02 -3.72 -0.40
CA ARG A 253 19.26 -4.96 -0.59
C ARG A 253 18.09 -4.51 -1.46
N GLN A 254 18.00 -5.00 -2.70
CA GLN A 254 16.68 -5.09 -3.33
C GLN A 254 15.76 -5.55 -2.21
N PRO A 255 14.64 -4.85 -1.93
CA PRO A 255 13.72 -5.31 -0.91
C PRO A 255 13.64 -6.79 -1.17
N ASN A 256 14.10 -7.59 -0.17
CA ASN A 256 14.08 -9.03 -0.32
C ASN A 256 12.69 -9.25 -0.91
N GLN A 257 12.60 -10.01 -1.99
CA GLN A 257 11.36 -10.70 -2.18
C GLN A 257 11.19 -11.44 -0.83
N GLU A 258 10.51 -10.82 0.14
CA GLU A 258 9.44 -11.52 0.81
C GLU A 258 8.71 -12.10 -0.37
N THR A 259 9.07 -13.35 -0.66
CA THR A 259 8.42 -14.20 -1.63
C THR A 259 6.96 -13.93 -1.40
N LYS A 260 6.32 -13.20 -2.32
CA LYS A 260 4.97 -12.67 -2.10
C LYS A 260 4.12 -13.89 -1.83
N LYS A 261 3.81 -14.12 -0.55
CA LYS A 261 3.30 -15.41 -0.10
C LYS A 261 1.99 -15.66 -0.83
N ILE A 262 1.89 -16.80 -1.50
CA ILE A 262 0.67 -17.16 -2.21
C ILE A 262 -0.36 -17.56 -1.16
N LYS A 263 -1.53 -16.91 -1.21
CA LYS A 263 -2.66 -17.17 -0.31
C LYS A 263 -3.84 -17.81 -1.02
N CYS A 264 -3.90 -17.68 -2.35
CA CYS A 264 -4.97 -18.24 -3.19
C CYS A 264 -4.38 -18.73 -4.52
N ILE A 265 -4.77 -19.93 -4.94
CA ILE A 265 -4.53 -20.45 -6.29
C ILE A 265 -5.86 -20.50 -7.03
N VAL A 266 -5.93 -19.80 -8.16
CA VAL A 266 -7.11 -19.74 -9.03
C VAL A 266 -6.81 -20.59 -10.26
N TRP A 267 -7.65 -21.59 -10.49
CA TRP A 267 -7.47 -22.59 -11.54
C TRP A 267 -8.45 -22.35 -12.69
N ASP A 268 -7.99 -22.54 -13.93
CA ASP A 268 -8.90 -22.93 -15.01
C ASP A 268 -9.30 -24.42 -14.87
N LEU A 269 -10.27 -24.87 -15.67
CA LEU A 269 -10.79 -26.22 -15.66
C LEU A 269 -10.31 -27.04 -16.86
N ASP A 270 -10.78 -26.67 -18.05
CA ASP A 270 -10.47 -27.38 -19.30
C ASP A 270 -8.98 -27.36 -19.57
N ASN A 271 -8.43 -28.51 -19.97
CA ASN A 271 -7.00 -28.74 -20.15
C ASN A 271 -6.08 -28.32 -18.98
N THR A 272 -6.65 -28.01 -17.81
CA THR A 272 -5.93 -27.50 -16.64
C THR A 272 -6.09 -28.43 -15.45
N VAL A 273 -7.31 -28.62 -14.96
CA VAL A 273 -7.64 -29.58 -13.88
C VAL A 273 -7.89 -30.98 -14.46
N TRP A 274 -8.54 -31.05 -15.63
CA TRP A 274 -8.73 -32.26 -16.41
C TRP A 274 -8.16 -32.12 -17.82
N ASN A 275 -8.01 -33.24 -18.51
CA ASN A 275 -7.66 -33.28 -19.93
C ASN A 275 -8.92 -33.27 -20.78
N GLY A 276 -8.96 -32.43 -21.81
CA GLY A 276 -10.11 -32.24 -22.68
C GLY A 276 -10.91 -30.97 -22.36
N THR A 277 -11.93 -30.71 -23.17
CA THR A 277 -12.86 -29.60 -22.97
C THR A 277 -14.25 -30.12 -22.64
N LEU A 278 -14.88 -29.56 -21.61
CA LEU A 278 -16.18 -30.05 -21.12
C LEU A 278 -17.29 -29.99 -22.18
N VAL A 279 -17.25 -28.97 -23.04
CA VAL A 279 -18.26 -28.77 -24.10
C VAL A 279 -18.14 -29.81 -25.22
N GLU A 280 -16.92 -30.21 -25.58
CA GLU A 280 -16.68 -31.12 -26.71
C GLU A 280 -16.69 -32.59 -26.28
N ASP A 281 -16.00 -32.90 -25.19
CA ASP A 281 -15.77 -34.28 -24.76
C ASP A 281 -16.92 -34.83 -23.89
N GLY A 282 -17.60 -33.94 -23.15
CA GLY A 282 -18.60 -34.30 -22.15
C GLY A 282 -18.01 -34.97 -20.91
N ILE A 283 -18.77 -34.94 -19.80
CA ILE A 283 -18.29 -35.34 -18.47
C ILE A 283 -17.70 -36.77 -18.45
N GLU A 284 -18.31 -37.72 -19.17
CA GLU A 284 -17.92 -39.14 -19.16
C GLU A 284 -16.54 -39.41 -19.79
N ASN A 285 -16.08 -38.55 -20.71
CA ASN A 285 -14.81 -38.75 -21.41
C ASN A 285 -13.66 -37.91 -20.82
N LEU A 286 -13.97 -36.94 -19.97
CA LEU A 286 -12.97 -36.15 -19.27
C LEU A 286 -12.20 -37.01 -18.26
N LYS A 287 -10.90 -36.72 -18.12
CA LYS A 287 -10.04 -37.37 -17.11
C LYS A 287 -9.25 -36.32 -16.36
N LEU A 288 -9.32 -36.35 -15.03
CA LEU A 288 -8.45 -35.52 -14.18
C LEU A 288 -6.98 -35.69 -14.57
N LYS A 289 -6.21 -34.61 -14.51
CA LYS A 289 -4.77 -34.68 -14.65
C LYS A 289 -4.14 -35.50 -13.52
N GLU A 290 -3.07 -36.21 -13.84
CA GLU A 290 -2.42 -37.13 -12.91
C GLU A 290 -1.93 -36.41 -11.63
N GLY A 291 -2.42 -36.85 -10.47
CA GLY A 291 -2.01 -36.25 -9.19
C GLY A 291 -2.62 -34.89 -8.87
N ILE A 292 -3.50 -34.32 -9.71
CA ILE A 292 -4.12 -33.01 -9.45
C ILE A 292 -4.88 -32.98 -8.11
N LYS A 293 -5.58 -34.07 -7.77
CA LYS A 293 -6.30 -34.20 -6.49
C LYS A 293 -5.36 -34.17 -5.29
N ALA A 294 -4.15 -34.73 -5.42
CA ALA A 294 -3.14 -34.67 -4.38
C ALA A 294 -2.56 -33.26 -4.24
N VAL A 295 -2.33 -32.55 -5.36
CA VAL A 295 -1.89 -31.15 -5.36
C VAL A 295 -2.92 -30.25 -4.67
N LEU A 296 -4.20 -30.33 -5.07
CA LEU A 296 -5.28 -29.53 -4.46
C LEU A 296 -5.35 -29.74 -2.94
N LYS A 297 -5.24 -31.00 -2.50
CA LYS A 297 -5.24 -31.37 -1.08
C LYS A 297 -4.04 -30.82 -0.33
N GLN A 298 -2.82 -30.96 -0.86
CA GLN A 298 -1.61 -30.47 -0.20
C GLN A 298 -1.53 -28.94 -0.15
N VAL A 299 -2.07 -28.26 -1.16
CA VAL A 299 -2.27 -26.80 -1.14
C VAL A 299 -3.21 -26.41 0.00
N GLU A 300 -4.33 -27.13 0.16
CA GLU A 300 -5.30 -26.90 1.23
C GLU A 300 -4.69 -27.16 2.63
N GLU A 301 -3.93 -28.25 2.80
CA GLU A 301 -3.23 -28.59 4.05
C GLU A 301 -2.21 -27.51 4.48
N LYS A 302 -1.64 -26.77 3.52
CA LYS A 302 -0.79 -25.59 3.76
C LYS A 302 -1.59 -24.32 4.12
N GLY A 303 -2.92 -24.39 4.11
CA GLY A 303 -3.83 -23.27 4.40
C GLY A 303 -3.97 -22.28 3.26
N ILE A 304 -3.69 -22.71 2.02
CA ILE A 304 -3.85 -21.92 0.80
C ILE A 304 -5.22 -22.25 0.18
N VAL A 305 -5.93 -21.23 -0.26
CA VAL A 305 -7.28 -21.38 -0.83
C VAL A 305 -7.18 -21.79 -2.29
N ASN A 306 -8.02 -22.72 -2.74
CA ASN A 306 -8.24 -22.96 -4.18
C ASN A 306 -9.54 -22.27 -4.62
N SER A 307 -9.53 -21.68 -5.81
CA SER A 307 -10.72 -21.11 -6.47
C SER A 307 -10.68 -21.39 -7.97
N ILE A 308 -11.74 -21.04 -8.70
CA ILE A 308 -11.85 -21.30 -10.15
C ILE A 308 -12.09 -19.98 -10.89
N ALA A 309 -11.40 -19.79 -12.02
CA ALA A 309 -11.76 -18.80 -13.03
C ALA A 309 -11.73 -19.50 -14.41
N SER A 310 -12.91 -19.90 -14.90
CA SER A 310 -13.03 -20.70 -16.12
C SER A 310 -14.14 -20.19 -17.03
N LYS A 311 -13.92 -20.33 -18.34
CA LYS A 311 -14.90 -19.98 -19.39
C LYS A 311 -15.76 -21.18 -19.71
N ASN A 312 -16.78 -21.39 -18.87
CA ASN A 312 -17.71 -22.51 -18.98
C ASN A 312 -19.12 -22.10 -18.55
N SER A 313 -20.10 -22.99 -18.76
CA SER A 313 -21.39 -22.88 -18.08
C SER A 313 -21.25 -23.35 -16.63
N TYR A 314 -21.78 -22.56 -15.69
CA TYR A 314 -21.63 -22.80 -14.25
C TYR A 314 -22.16 -24.18 -13.85
N ASP A 315 -23.40 -24.49 -14.22
CA ASP A 315 -24.08 -25.72 -13.78
C ASP A 315 -23.38 -26.99 -14.29
N THR A 316 -22.94 -26.98 -15.56
CA THR A 316 -22.27 -28.14 -16.16
C THR A 316 -20.88 -28.35 -15.58
N ALA A 317 -20.12 -27.26 -15.37
CA ALA A 317 -18.79 -27.34 -14.78
C ALA A 317 -18.84 -27.79 -13.31
N MET A 318 -19.81 -27.29 -12.54
CA MET A 318 -20.03 -27.74 -11.16
C MET A 318 -20.47 -29.21 -11.10
N ALA A 319 -21.28 -29.68 -12.05
CA ALA A 319 -21.63 -31.09 -12.15
C ALA A 319 -20.40 -31.98 -12.45
N ALA A 320 -19.50 -31.53 -13.33
CA ALA A 320 -18.25 -32.23 -13.61
C ALA A 320 -17.33 -32.29 -12.37
N LEU A 321 -17.17 -31.18 -11.64
CA LEU A 321 -16.38 -31.13 -10.41
C LEU A 321 -16.92 -32.09 -9.34
N LYS A 322 -18.26 -32.19 -9.21
CA LYS A 322 -18.94 -33.15 -8.34
C LYS A 322 -18.73 -34.59 -8.78
N HIS A 323 -18.83 -34.87 -10.08
CA HIS A 323 -18.56 -36.20 -10.64
C HIS A 323 -17.15 -36.69 -10.28
N PHE A 324 -16.16 -35.78 -10.32
CA PHE A 324 -14.78 -36.08 -9.93
C PHE A 324 -14.53 -36.03 -8.41
N GLY A 325 -15.51 -35.61 -7.61
CA GLY A 325 -15.41 -35.45 -6.16
C GLY A 325 -14.29 -34.49 -5.74
N ILE A 326 -14.22 -33.34 -6.41
CA ILE A 326 -13.25 -32.27 -6.14
C ILE A 326 -13.88 -30.88 -6.01
N ASP A 327 -15.20 -30.76 -6.12
CA ASP A 327 -15.93 -29.49 -5.97
C ASP A 327 -15.65 -28.83 -4.63
N ASP A 328 -15.57 -29.62 -3.56
CA ASP A 328 -15.28 -29.12 -2.21
C ASP A 328 -13.92 -28.40 -2.12
N PHE A 329 -12.95 -28.63 -3.01
CA PHE A 329 -11.67 -27.92 -2.94
C PHE A 329 -11.81 -26.43 -3.30
N PHE A 330 -12.83 -26.04 -4.07
CA PHE A 330 -12.87 -24.72 -4.69
C PHE A 330 -13.87 -23.78 -4.01
N LEU A 331 -13.36 -22.65 -3.53
CA LEU A 331 -14.16 -21.60 -2.89
C LEU A 331 -14.41 -20.45 -3.88
N TYR A 332 -15.64 -19.93 -3.90
CA TYR A 332 -16.07 -18.84 -4.78
C TYR A 332 -15.72 -19.01 -6.28
N PRO A 333 -16.07 -20.16 -6.89
CA PRO A 333 -15.76 -20.40 -8.30
C PRO A 333 -16.44 -19.36 -9.21
N LYS A 334 -15.66 -18.72 -10.08
CA LYS A 334 -16.13 -17.80 -11.13
C LYS A 334 -16.10 -18.51 -12.47
N ILE A 335 -17.21 -19.14 -12.79
CA ILE A 335 -17.41 -19.90 -14.03
C ILE A 335 -18.39 -19.12 -14.91
N SER A 336 -17.86 -18.43 -15.92
CA SER A 336 -18.66 -17.60 -16.84
C SER A 336 -17.87 -17.24 -18.10
N TRP A 337 -18.55 -16.72 -19.12
CA TRP A 337 -17.91 -16.24 -20.35
C TRP A 337 -17.25 -14.85 -20.25
N LEU A 338 -17.17 -14.28 -19.04
CA LEU A 338 -16.53 -12.99 -18.80
C LEU A 338 -15.00 -13.12 -18.80
N PRO A 339 -14.25 -12.00 -18.94
CA PRO A 339 -12.79 -12.03 -18.84
C PRO A 339 -12.32 -12.59 -17.49
N LYS A 340 -11.29 -13.45 -17.51
CA LYS A 340 -10.79 -14.10 -16.29
C LYS A 340 -10.23 -13.09 -15.29
N SER A 341 -9.67 -11.96 -15.75
CA SER A 341 -9.24 -10.87 -14.87
C SER A 341 -10.37 -10.28 -14.01
N LYS A 342 -11.60 -10.25 -14.53
CA LYS A 342 -12.78 -9.84 -13.76
C LYS A 342 -13.11 -10.88 -12.70
N GLY A 343 -13.09 -12.16 -13.06
CA GLY A 343 -13.28 -13.27 -12.12
C GLY A 343 -12.28 -13.22 -10.96
N LEU A 344 -10.99 -13.01 -11.25
CA LEU A 344 -9.95 -12.90 -10.20
C LEU A 344 -10.18 -11.71 -9.26
N LYS A 345 -10.63 -10.56 -9.77
CA LYS A 345 -10.98 -9.39 -8.94
C LYS A 345 -12.15 -9.70 -8.01
N GLU A 346 -13.18 -10.35 -8.52
CA GLU A 346 -14.33 -10.75 -7.71
C GLU A 346 -13.94 -11.79 -6.64
N ILE A 347 -13.12 -12.79 -6.99
CA ILE A 347 -12.59 -13.77 -6.03
C ILE A 347 -11.78 -13.08 -4.94
N ALA A 348 -10.94 -12.09 -5.28
CA ALA A 348 -10.18 -11.31 -4.31
C ALA A 348 -11.08 -10.55 -3.33
N LEU A 349 -12.19 -9.98 -3.83
CA LEU A 349 -13.20 -9.31 -3.00
C LEU A 349 -13.95 -10.31 -2.11
N ASP A 350 -14.44 -11.41 -2.69
CA ASP A 350 -15.22 -12.44 -1.99
C ASP A 350 -14.39 -13.14 -0.89
N LEU A 351 -13.10 -13.38 -1.14
CA LEU A 351 -12.18 -13.95 -0.15
C LEU A 351 -11.59 -12.92 0.83
N ASN A 352 -11.76 -11.61 0.55
CA ASN A 352 -11.08 -10.51 1.22
C ASN A 352 -9.54 -10.73 1.29
N ILE A 353 -8.94 -11.15 0.17
CA ILE A 353 -7.50 -11.37 0.04
C ILE A 353 -6.94 -10.41 -0.99
N ASN A 354 -5.78 -9.80 -0.70
CA ASN A 354 -5.10 -8.96 -1.67
C ASN A 354 -4.70 -9.77 -2.92
N ILE A 355 -5.15 -9.32 -4.08
CA ILE A 355 -4.95 -9.97 -5.38
C ILE A 355 -3.46 -10.13 -5.75
N ASN A 356 -2.55 -9.37 -5.14
CA ASN A 356 -1.11 -9.54 -5.33
C ASN A 356 -0.52 -10.81 -4.66
N THR A 357 -1.35 -11.59 -3.96
CA THR A 357 -1.01 -12.88 -3.34
C THR A 357 -1.63 -14.08 -4.08
N PHE A 358 -2.10 -13.87 -5.31
CA PHE A 358 -2.75 -14.89 -6.12
C PHE A 358 -1.76 -15.55 -7.08
N LEU A 359 -1.94 -16.86 -7.27
CA LEU A 359 -1.39 -17.63 -8.38
C LEU A 359 -2.52 -18.02 -9.32
N PHE A 360 -2.39 -17.74 -10.62
CA PHE A 360 -3.33 -18.16 -11.65
C PHE A 360 -2.72 -19.27 -12.51
N VAL A 361 -3.44 -20.39 -12.64
CA VAL A 361 -3.00 -21.59 -13.37
C VAL A 361 -3.96 -21.86 -14.51
N ASP A 362 -3.44 -21.87 -15.74
CA ASP A 362 -4.23 -21.96 -16.98
C ASP A 362 -3.35 -22.54 -18.09
N ASP A 363 -3.88 -23.38 -18.97
CA ASP A 363 -3.16 -23.92 -20.14
C ASP A 363 -3.10 -22.92 -21.30
N SER A 364 -4.09 -22.03 -21.42
CA SER A 364 -4.20 -21.06 -22.49
C SER A 364 -3.24 -19.88 -22.31
N GLU A 365 -2.25 -19.77 -23.19
CA GLU A 365 -1.35 -18.61 -23.24
C GLU A 365 -2.12 -17.28 -23.42
N PHE A 366 -3.21 -17.31 -24.18
CA PHE A 366 -4.05 -16.13 -24.41
C PHE A 366 -4.68 -15.61 -23.12
N GLU A 367 -5.27 -16.51 -22.32
CA GLU A 367 -5.88 -16.12 -21.04
C GLU A 367 -4.80 -15.68 -20.04
N ARG A 368 -3.66 -16.37 -19.97
CA ARG A 368 -2.53 -15.91 -19.15
C ARG A 368 -2.06 -14.51 -19.55
N LYS A 369 -2.01 -14.19 -20.86
CA LYS A 369 -1.61 -12.87 -21.35
C LYS A 369 -2.63 -11.77 -21.02
N GLU A 370 -3.92 -12.11 -21.01
CA GLU A 370 -4.99 -11.22 -20.55
C GLU A 370 -4.77 -10.82 -19.09
N ILE A 371 -4.54 -11.79 -18.21
CA ILE A 371 -4.25 -11.55 -16.80
C ILE A 371 -2.95 -10.77 -16.62
N GLU A 372 -1.87 -11.12 -17.34
CA GLU A 372 -0.59 -10.40 -17.26
C GLU A 372 -0.76 -8.91 -17.57
N THR A 373 -1.61 -8.60 -18.55
CA THR A 373 -1.85 -7.22 -19.00
C THR A 373 -2.75 -6.46 -18.03
N THR A 374 -3.82 -7.08 -17.54
CA THR A 374 -4.84 -6.42 -16.71
C THR A 374 -4.51 -6.43 -15.21
N LEU A 375 -3.77 -7.45 -14.75
CA LEU A 375 -3.44 -7.72 -13.35
C LEU A 375 -1.96 -8.14 -13.21
N PRO A 376 -0.99 -7.25 -13.50
CA PRO A 376 0.44 -7.57 -13.49
C PRO A 376 0.98 -8.00 -12.11
N GLN A 377 0.20 -7.81 -11.04
CA GLN A 377 0.52 -8.25 -9.68
C GLN A 377 0.19 -9.71 -9.39
N VAL A 378 -0.57 -10.40 -10.26
CA VAL A 378 -0.93 -11.82 -10.10
C VAL A 378 0.18 -12.69 -10.68
N LYS A 379 0.62 -13.72 -9.93
CA LYS A 379 1.60 -14.68 -10.45
C LYS A 379 0.91 -15.62 -11.42
N LEU A 380 1.54 -15.92 -12.55
CA LEU A 380 1.00 -16.79 -13.59
C LEU A 380 1.79 -18.08 -13.66
N MET A 381 1.10 -19.18 -13.95
CA MET A 381 1.71 -20.47 -14.20
C MET A 381 0.99 -21.19 -15.34
N ASP A 382 1.76 -21.78 -16.23
CA ASP A 382 1.22 -22.70 -17.23
C ASP A 382 0.76 -24.00 -16.55
N ALA A 383 -0.45 -24.46 -16.88
CA ALA A 383 -1.04 -25.66 -16.33
C ALA A 383 -0.22 -26.95 -16.57
N ILE A 384 0.82 -26.95 -17.41
CA ILE A 384 1.77 -28.07 -17.50
C ILE A 384 2.64 -28.22 -16.24
N HIS A 385 2.84 -27.14 -15.47
CA HIS A 385 3.70 -27.10 -14.29
C HIS A 385 2.96 -27.27 -12.95
N TYR A 386 1.68 -27.66 -12.98
CA TYR A 386 0.85 -27.79 -11.77
C TYR A 386 1.46 -28.69 -10.68
N GLN A 387 2.23 -29.72 -11.04
CA GLN A 387 2.85 -30.63 -10.07
C GLN A 387 3.96 -29.96 -9.25
N THR A 388 4.61 -28.92 -9.77
CA THR A 388 5.70 -28.20 -9.07
C THR A 388 5.19 -27.01 -8.25
N ILE A 389 3.87 -26.82 -8.13
CA ILE A 389 3.28 -25.72 -7.36
C ILE A 389 3.76 -25.73 -5.91
N LEU A 390 3.92 -26.92 -5.33
CA LEU A 390 4.29 -27.07 -3.92
C LEU A 390 5.76 -26.81 -3.64
N ASP A 391 6.60 -26.80 -4.69
CA ASP A 391 8.02 -26.51 -4.62
C ASP A 391 8.32 -25.01 -4.66
N LEU A 392 7.31 -24.19 -4.99
CA LEU A 392 7.44 -22.74 -4.99
C LEU A 392 7.82 -22.21 -3.60
N GLU A 393 8.88 -21.40 -3.54
CA GLU A 393 9.31 -20.76 -2.29
C GLU A 393 8.20 -19.90 -1.67
N GLU A 394 7.32 -19.32 -2.49
CA GLU A 394 6.15 -18.54 -2.03
C GLU A 394 5.09 -19.36 -1.29
N LEU A 395 5.13 -20.71 -1.39
CA LEU A 395 4.23 -21.65 -0.73
C LEU A 395 4.84 -22.32 0.52
N GLN A 396 6.09 -21.98 0.90
CA GLN A 396 6.74 -22.51 2.10
C GLN A 396 6.31 -21.74 3.36
N ILE A 397 5.03 -21.87 3.71
CA ILE A 397 4.42 -21.26 4.90
C ILE A 397 4.41 -22.29 6.05
N PRO A 398 4.75 -21.91 7.30
CA PRO A 398 4.58 -22.79 8.46
C PRO A 398 3.11 -23.21 8.60
N ILE A 399 2.86 -24.52 8.62
CA ILE A 399 1.52 -25.09 8.84
C ILE A 399 1.12 -24.80 10.28
N THR A 400 0.02 -24.08 10.47
CA THR A 400 -0.59 -23.84 11.79
C THR A 400 -1.93 -24.57 11.88
N ASN A 401 -2.44 -24.85 13.09
CA ASN A 401 -3.76 -25.45 13.27
C ASN A 401 -4.89 -24.63 12.61
N GLU A 402 -4.67 -23.32 12.42
CA GLU A 402 -5.58 -22.43 11.69
C GLU A 402 -5.52 -22.61 10.17
N SER A 403 -4.37 -22.99 9.60
CA SER A 403 -4.26 -23.34 8.16
C SER A 403 -5.19 -24.49 7.78
N ILE A 404 -5.36 -25.47 8.69
CA ILE A 404 -6.19 -26.66 8.48
C ILE A 404 -7.69 -26.32 8.48
N ASN A 405 -8.13 -25.36 9.31
CA ASN A 405 -9.54 -24.98 9.44
C ASN A 405 -9.97 -23.86 8.47
N ARG A 406 -9.09 -23.42 7.55
CA ARG A 406 -9.34 -22.22 6.74
C ARG A 406 -10.50 -22.37 5.75
N LYS A 407 -10.69 -23.57 5.22
CA LYS A 407 -11.79 -23.90 4.31
C LYS A 407 -13.16 -23.83 4.99
N SER A 408 -13.28 -24.36 6.21
CA SER A 408 -14.55 -24.29 6.96
C SER A 408 -14.95 -22.84 7.24
N PHE A 409 -14.00 -21.93 7.48
CA PHE A 409 -14.31 -20.51 7.67
C PHE A 409 -14.89 -19.85 6.42
N TYR A 410 -14.28 -20.04 5.26
CA TYR A 410 -14.81 -19.48 4.02
C TYR A 410 -16.12 -20.14 3.59
N ALA A 411 -16.29 -21.45 3.82
CA ALA A 411 -17.54 -22.14 3.58
C ALA A 411 -18.67 -21.61 4.48
N ASN A 412 -18.38 -21.35 5.76
CA ASN A 412 -19.32 -20.74 6.69
C ASN A 412 -19.64 -19.29 6.31
N GLU A 413 -18.66 -18.52 5.85
CA GLU A 413 -18.86 -17.17 5.35
C GLU A 413 -19.68 -17.12 4.05
N ALA A 414 -19.48 -18.07 3.14
CA ALA A 414 -20.32 -18.21 1.95
C ALA A 414 -21.77 -18.54 2.30
N LYS A 415 -22.01 -19.50 3.21
CA LYS A 415 -23.36 -19.80 3.74
C LYS A 415 -24.02 -18.56 4.36
N ARG A 416 -23.26 -17.79 5.14
CA ARG A 416 -23.70 -16.54 5.75
C ARG A 416 -24.06 -15.48 4.69
N LYS A 417 -23.25 -15.35 3.63
CA LYS A 417 -23.51 -14.41 2.54
C LYS A 417 -24.80 -14.76 1.80
N THR A 418 -25.01 -16.04 1.47
CA THR A 418 -26.28 -16.50 0.88
C THR A 418 -27.48 -16.16 1.77
N LEU A 419 -27.39 -16.46 3.08
CA LEU A 419 -28.45 -16.12 4.02
C LEU A 419 -28.66 -14.61 4.17
N SER A 420 -27.59 -13.80 4.07
CA SER A 420 -27.68 -12.33 4.11
C SER A 420 -28.30 -11.76 2.84
N ASP A 421 -28.02 -12.33 1.67
CA ASP A 421 -28.60 -11.92 0.39
C ASP A 421 -30.09 -12.26 0.32
N ASP A 422 -30.51 -13.34 1.01
CA ASP A 422 -31.91 -13.77 1.13
C ASP A 422 -32.67 -13.09 2.28
N TYR A 423 -32.01 -12.27 3.12
CA TYR A 423 -32.61 -11.62 4.29
C TYR A 423 -33.19 -10.25 3.93
N GLU A 424 -34.51 -10.09 4.03
CA GLU A 424 -35.23 -8.84 3.68
C GLU A 424 -35.23 -7.77 4.81
N GLY A 425 -34.57 -8.00 5.95
CA GLY A 425 -34.55 -7.12 7.13
C GLY A 425 -33.33 -6.20 7.27
N GLU A 426 -33.25 -5.40 8.35
CA GLU A 426 -32.09 -4.55 8.62
C GLU A 426 -30.87 -5.38 9.04
N TYR A 427 -29.66 -4.89 8.71
CA TYR A 427 -28.40 -5.60 8.91
C TYR A 427 -28.16 -6.07 10.36
N PHE A 428 -28.60 -5.30 11.36
CA PHE A 428 -28.44 -5.66 12.77
C PHE A 428 -29.34 -6.83 13.19
N ASP A 429 -30.54 -6.95 12.62
CA ASP A 429 -31.45 -8.07 12.88
C ASP A 429 -30.86 -9.38 12.35
N PHE A 430 -30.18 -9.32 11.20
CA PHE A 430 -29.42 -10.44 10.66
C PHE A 430 -28.27 -10.87 11.60
N LEU A 431 -27.48 -9.93 12.11
CA LEU A 431 -26.39 -10.26 13.05
C LEU A 431 -26.93 -10.91 14.33
N GLN A 432 -28.07 -10.44 14.84
CA GLN A 432 -28.70 -11.04 16.01
C GLN A 432 -29.17 -12.48 15.72
N SER A 433 -29.71 -12.74 14.52
CA SER A 433 -30.09 -14.10 14.10
C SER A 433 -28.91 -15.07 13.99
N CYS A 434 -27.69 -14.57 13.83
CA CYS A 434 -26.48 -15.40 13.76
C CYS A 434 -26.11 -16.06 15.09
N ASN A 435 -26.70 -15.64 16.22
CA ASN A 435 -26.40 -16.14 17.56
C ASN A 435 -24.89 -16.12 17.85
N ILE A 436 -24.26 -14.95 17.64
CA ILE A 436 -22.82 -14.77 17.84
C ILE A 436 -22.53 -14.78 19.35
N GLU A 437 -21.60 -15.64 19.77
CA GLU A 437 -21.12 -15.76 21.14
C GLU A 437 -19.63 -15.40 21.20
N LEU A 438 -19.29 -14.46 22.09
CA LEU A 438 -17.93 -14.06 22.40
C LEU A 438 -17.55 -14.57 23.79
N GLU A 439 -16.54 -15.44 23.85
CA GLU A 439 -15.91 -15.89 25.09
C GLU A 439 -14.62 -15.07 25.32
N ILE A 440 -14.52 -14.47 26.51
CA ILE A 440 -13.36 -13.68 26.95
C ILE A 440 -12.64 -14.45 28.05
N GLU A 441 -11.35 -14.67 27.90
CA GLU A 441 -10.51 -15.36 28.88
C GLU A 441 -9.20 -14.61 29.14
N ALA A 442 -8.57 -14.83 30.29
CA ALA A 442 -7.25 -14.30 30.56
C ALA A 442 -6.16 -15.00 29.71
N LEU A 443 -5.11 -14.27 29.35
CA LEU A 443 -3.93 -14.85 28.69
C LEU A 443 -3.30 -15.95 29.56
N LYS A 444 -3.01 -17.10 28.95
CA LYS A 444 -2.34 -18.27 29.54
C LYS A 444 -1.18 -18.69 28.64
N GLU A 445 -0.23 -19.47 29.17
CA GLU A 445 0.94 -19.93 28.41
C GLU A 445 0.55 -20.71 27.14
N GLU A 446 -0.54 -21.49 27.17
CA GLU A 446 -1.05 -22.23 26.02
C GLU A 446 -1.48 -21.32 24.84
N HIS A 447 -1.70 -20.04 25.09
CA HIS A 447 -2.12 -19.06 24.09
C HIS A 447 -0.96 -18.36 23.37
N PHE A 448 0.29 -18.51 23.84
CA PHE A 448 1.41 -17.70 23.36
C PHE A 448 1.67 -17.86 21.85
N GLU A 449 1.66 -19.09 21.36
CA GLU A 449 1.81 -19.38 19.92
C GLU A 449 0.72 -18.68 19.09
N ARG A 450 -0.51 -18.69 19.61
CA ARG A 450 -1.67 -18.15 18.92
C ARG A 450 -1.66 -16.62 18.89
N VAL A 451 -1.30 -15.98 20.01
CA VAL A 451 -1.13 -14.53 20.07
C VAL A 451 0.00 -14.10 19.14
N TYR A 452 1.14 -14.81 19.17
CA TYR A 452 2.23 -14.55 18.24
C TYR A 452 1.74 -14.57 16.79
N GLU A 453 1.05 -15.64 16.38
CA GLU A 453 0.49 -15.76 15.03
C GLU A 453 -0.45 -14.61 14.66
N LEU A 454 -1.39 -14.25 15.55
CA LEU A 454 -2.33 -13.15 15.33
C LEU A 454 -1.59 -11.82 15.12
N THR A 455 -0.60 -11.52 15.94
CA THR A 455 0.17 -10.27 15.84
C THR A 455 0.95 -10.18 14.53
N GLN A 456 1.40 -11.31 13.99
CA GLN A 456 2.16 -11.33 12.74
C GLN A 456 1.26 -11.24 11.50
N ARG A 457 0.03 -11.75 11.57
CA ARG A 457 -0.87 -11.89 10.40
C ARG A 457 -1.88 -10.75 10.28
N THR A 458 -2.21 -10.08 11.37
CA THR A 458 -3.23 -9.03 11.38
C THR A 458 -2.61 -7.67 11.10
N ASN A 459 -3.00 -7.07 9.96
CA ASN A 459 -2.60 -5.72 9.57
C ASN A 459 -3.74 -4.71 9.60
N GLN A 460 -4.94 -5.07 9.11
CA GLN A 460 -6.10 -4.16 9.02
C GLN A 460 -6.93 -4.06 10.30
N MET A 461 -6.83 -5.10 11.13
CA MET A 461 -7.58 -5.25 12.38
C MET A 461 -6.65 -5.23 13.61
N ASN A 462 -5.46 -4.65 13.46
CA ASN A 462 -4.48 -4.46 14.52
C ASN A 462 -4.45 -2.97 14.87
N PHE A 463 -5.03 -2.64 16.01
CA PHE A 463 -5.23 -1.27 16.43
C PHE A 463 -3.92 -0.54 16.74
N SER A 464 -3.01 -1.21 17.47
CA SER A 464 -1.75 -0.60 17.89
C SER A 464 -0.68 -0.59 16.78
N GLY A 465 -0.79 -1.53 15.83
CA GLY A 465 0.26 -1.82 14.84
C GLY A 465 1.44 -2.61 15.41
N ASN A 466 1.40 -3.03 16.68
CA ASN A 466 2.47 -3.77 17.33
C ASN A 466 2.59 -5.20 16.80
N ARG A 467 3.81 -5.71 16.82
CA ARG A 467 4.15 -7.11 16.56
C ARG A 467 4.94 -7.63 17.74
N TYR A 468 4.48 -8.71 18.34
CA TYR A 468 5.17 -9.30 19.50
C TYR A 468 5.99 -10.50 19.06
N ALA A 469 7.19 -10.64 19.61
CA ALA A 469 7.89 -11.92 19.62
C ALA A 469 7.31 -12.80 20.75
N LYS A 470 7.55 -14.12 20.69
CA LYS A 470 7.08 -15.05 21.73
C LYS A 470 7.59 -14.67 23.12
N ASP A 471 8.85 -14.25 23.21
CA ASP A 471 9.46 -13.80 24.47
C ASP A 471 8.80 -12.53 25.03
N ASP A 472 8.24 -11.67 24.17
CA ASP A 472 7.53 -10.47 24.62
C ASP A 472 6.14 -10.81 25.18
N ILE A 473 5.48 -11.82 24.61
CA ILE A 473 4.20 -12.33 25.15
C ILE A 473 4.41 -12.95 26.53
N ALA A 474 5.52 -13.68 26.73
CA ALA A 474 5.88 -14.20 28.04
C ALA A 474 6.13 -13.07 29.07
N LYS A 475 6.75 -11.95 28.67
CA LYS A 475 6.90 -10.78 29.54
C LYS A 475 5.55 -10.16 29.87
N ILE A 476 4.66 -10.03 28.89
CA ILE A 476 3.29 -9.51 29.08
C ILE A 476 2.52 -10.37 30.11
N TYR A 477 2.61 -11.69 29.99
CA TYR A 477 1.96 -12.63 30.91
C TYR A 477 2.45 -12.48 32.36
N ASN A 478 3.75 -12.18 32.55
CA ASN A 478 4.35 -12.04 33.87
C ASN A 478 4.19 -10.63 34.48
N ASP A 479 3.73 -9.65 33.71
CA ASP A 479 3.57 -8.27 34.18
C ASP A 479 2.24 -8.10 34.94
N LYS A 480 2.34 -7.80 36.24
CA LYS A 480 1.17 -7.64 37.12
C LYS A 480 0.33 -6.40 36.81
N ASP A 481 0.94 -5.38 36.19
CA ASP A 481 0.26 -4.16 35.77
C ASP A 481 -0.53 -4.34 34.47
N LEU A 482 -0.33 -5.44 33.76
CA LEU A 482 -1.05 -5.76 32.53
C LEU A 482 -2.19 -6.75 32.80
N SER A 483 -3.31 -6.52 32.14
CA SER A 483 -4.39 -7.49 31.96
C SER A 483 -4.46 -7.82 30.47
N ALA A 484 -4.05 -9.02 30.10
CA ALA A 484 -4.13 -9.51 28.72
C ALA A 484 -5.32 -10.46 28.57
N TYR A 485 -6.11 -10.25 27.54
CA TYR A 485 -7.35 -10.96 27.23
C TYR A 485 -7.22 -11.68 25.90
N ILE A 486 -7.79 -12.88 25.86
CA ILE A 486 -7.96 -13.71 24.68
C ILE A 486 -9.44 -13.76 24.35
N LEU A 487 -9.74 -13.63 23.07
CA LEU A 487 -11.10 -13.53 22.56
C LEU A 487 -11.36 -14.72 21.65
N ARG A 488 -12.33 -15.54 22.02
CA ARG A 488 -12.82 -16.66 21.22
C ARG A 488 -14.24 -16.37 20.77
N CYS A 489 -14.55 -16.64 19.51
CA CYS A 489 -15.86 -16.36 18.95
C CYS A 489 -16.42 -17.60 18.28
N LYS A 490 -17.72 -17.81 18.39
CA LYS A 490 -18.48 -18.81 17.63
C LYS A 490 -19.83 -18.23 17.24
N ASP A 491 -20.46 -18.79 16.22
CA ASP A 491 -21.83 -18.49 15.83
C ASP A 491 -22.56 -19.77 15.40
N GLN A 492 -23.79 -19.63 14.89
CA GLN A 492 -24.57 -20.79 14.41
C GLN A 492 -23.91 -21.56 13.24
N PHE A 493 -22.96 -20.96 12.54
CA PHE A 493 -22.27 -21.56 11.40
C PHE A 493 -20.98 -22.27 11.82
N GLY A 494 -20.34 -21.86 12.91
CA GLY A 494 -19.24 -22.60 13.52
C GLY A 494 -18.39 -21.83 14.53
N ASP A 495 -17.36 -22.49 15.05
CA ASP A 495 -16.37 -21.92 15.97
C ASP A 495 -15.23 -21.26 15.19
N TYR A 496 -14.96 -19.98 15.44
CA TYR A 496 -13.89 -19.20 14.79
C TYR A 496 -12.52 -19.36 15.49
N GLY A 497 -12.49 -20.02 16.65
CA GLY A 497 -11.34 -20.15 17.51
C GLY A 497 -10.97 -18.84 18.19
N ILE A 498 -9.70 -18.74 18.61
CA ILE A 498 -9.15 -17.49 19.16
C ILE A 498 -9.03 -16.48 18.02
N ILE A 499 -9.87 -15.46 18.06
CA ILE A 499 -9.99 -14.42 17.05
C ILE A 499 -9.39 -13.09 17.49
N GLY A 500 -8.98 -12.92 18.74
CA GLY A 500 -8.49 -11.62 19.17
C GLY A 500 -7.67 -11.65 20.44
N PHE A 501 -6.95 -10.56 20.63
CA PHE A 501 -6.09 -10.28 21.76
C PHE A 501 -6.27 -8.82 22.16
N GLY A 502 -6.50 -8.57 23.45
CA GLY A 502 -6.65 -7.24 24.01
C GLY A 502 -5.77 -7.08 25.23
N MET A 503 -5.21 -5.88 25.45
CA MET A 503 -4.30 -5.64 26.57
C MET A 503 -4.60 -4.31 27.24
N ILE A 504 -4.83 -4.36 28.55
CA ILE A 504 -5.11 -3.21 29.41
C ILE A 504 -3.96 -3.00 30.37
N LYS A 505 -3.55 -1.74 30.54
CA LYS A 505 -2.63 -1.30 31.58
C LYS A 505 -3.42 -0.78 32.78
N LYS A 506 -3.41 -1.52 33.89
CA LYS A 506 -4.24 -1.27 35.08
C LYS A 506 -3.91 0.08 35.72
N SER A 507 -2.62 0.39 35.92
CA SER A 507 -2.16 1.63 36.54
C SER A 507 -2.65 2.91 35.85
N LYS A 508 -3.01 2.83 34.56
CA LYS A 508 -3.48 3.96 33.75
C LYS A 508 -4.95 3.86 33.34
N ASN A 509 -5.62 2.78 33.71
CA ASN A 509 -6.96 2.45 33.19
C ASN A 509 -7.04 2.57 31.65
N GLN A 510 -6.06 1.98 30.95
CA GLN A 510 -5.80 2.27 29.54
C GLN A 510 -5.74 1.01 28.67
N LEU A 511 -6.48 0.98 27.56
CA LEU A 511 -6.29 0.02 26.48
C LEU A 511 -5.00 0.36 25.72
N ILE A 512 -4.05 -0.56 25.73
CA ILE A 512 -2.74 -0.38 25.08
C ILE A 512 -2.59 -1.21 23.81
N ASP A 513 -3.34 -2.31 23.68
CA ASP A 513 -3.38 -3.07 22.45
C ASP A 513 -4.72 -3.76 22.24
N LEU A 514 -5.13 -3.85 20.98
CA LEU A 514 -6.34 -4.55 20.57
C LEU A 514 -6.15 -5.06 19.14
N MET A 515 -6.35 -6.35 18.94
CA MET A 515 -6.27 -6.93 17.61
C MET A 515 -7.31 -8.02 17.43
N PHE A 516 -7.84 -8.08 16.21
CA PHE A 516 -8.79 -9.09 15.81
C PHE A 516 -8.37 -9.75 14.51
N SER A 517 -8.81 -10.99 14.31
CA SER A 517 -8.78 -11.64 13.01
C SER A 517 -9.76 -10.93 12.08
N CYS A 518 -9.43 -10.86 10.79
CA CYS A 518 -10.35 -10.34 9.76
C CYS A 518 -11.68 -11.12 9.69
N ARG A 519 -11.74 -12.33 10.27
CA ARG A 519 -12.95 -13.16 10.35
C ARG A 519 -14.09 -12.52 11.13
N ILE A 520 -13.82 -11.61 12.06
CA ILE A 520 -14.89 -10.96 12.83
C ILE A 520 -15.24 -9.57 12.31
N GLN A 521 -14.59 -9.13 11.23
CA GLN A 521 -14.82 -7.81 10.66
C GLN A 521 -16.31 -7.63 10.32
N SER A 522 -16.84 -6.47 10.68
CA SER A 522 -18.25 -6.09 10.52
C SER A 522 -19.24 -6.94 11.33
N LYS A 523 -18.79 -7.80 12.25
CA LYS A 523 -19.69 -8.60 13.11
C LYS A 523 -19.97 -7.94 14.47
N ARG A 524 -19.42 -6.75 14.73
CA ARG A 524 -19.48 -6.02 16.01
C ARG A 524 -18.84 -6.72 17.21
N VAL A 525 -17.94 -7.67 16.98
CA VAL A 525 -17.19 -8.35 18.06
C VAL A 525 -16.33 -7.34 18.82
N GLU A 526 -15.79 -6.34 18.12
CA GLU A 526 -15.09 -5.20 18.68
C GLU A 526 -15.96 -4.36 19.63
N HIS A 527 -17.24 -4.14 19.29
CA HIS A 527 -18.17 -3.41 20.15
C HIS A 527 -18.54 -4.22 21.40
N ALA A 528 -18.78 -5.52 21.26
CA ALA A 528 -19.07 -6.39 22.39
C ALA A 528 -17.88 -6.48 23.37
N PHE A 529 -16.66 -6.62 22.85
CA PHE A 529 -15.45 -6.62 23.68
C PHE A 529 -15.26 -5.28 24.41
N LEU A 530 -15.36 -4.15 23.70
CA LEU A 530 -15.20 -2.84 24.34
C LEU A 530 -16.29 -2.54 25.36
N THR A 531 -17.54 -2.97 25.12
CA THR A 531 -18.62 -2.88 26.11
C THR A 531 -18.22 -3.60 27.40
N HIS A 532 -17.79 -4.86 27.30
CA HIS A 532 -17.35 -5.66 28.46
C HIS A 532 -16.17 -5.03 29.20
N ILE A 533 -15.20 -4.50 28.46
CA ILE A 533 -14.04 -3.82 29.06
C ILE A 533 -14.47 -2.51 29.74
N LEU A 534 -15.32 -1.69 29.12
CA LEU A 534 -15.78 -0.43 29.72
C LEU A 534 -16.63 -0.69 30.98
N GLU A 535 -17.54 -1.66 30.94
CA GLU A 535 -18.35 -2.04 32.11
C GLU A 535 -17.49 -2.44 33.30
N ARG A 536 -16.38 -3.14 33.03
CA ARG A 536 -15.40 -3.51 34.05
C ARG A 536 -14.57 -2.33 34.53
N TYR A 537 -14.00 -1.56 33.61
CA TYR A 537 -12.89 -0.66 33.91
C TYR A 537 -13.30 0.77 34.27
N LEU A 538 -14.55 1.18 34.02
CA LEU A 538 -15.03 2.52 34.41
C LEU A 538 -15.28 2.66 35.91
N GLU A 539 -15.39 1.57 36.67
CA GLU A 539 -15.48 1.65 38.15
C GLU A 539 -14.22 2.26 38.78
N TRP A 540 -13.09 2.26 38.07
CA TRP A 540 -11.81 2.82 38.53
C TRP A 540 -11.49 4.20 37.96
N GLY A 541 -12.43 4.84 37.26
CA GLY A 541 -12.28 6.17 36.68
C GLY A 541 -12.50 6.22 35.18
N ASP A 542 -12.12 7.34 34.56
CA ASP A 542 -12.15 7.47 33.10
C ASP A 542 -11.28 6.41 32.43
N PHE A 543 -11.74 5.89 31.30
CA PHE A 543 -11.04 4.87 30.53
C PHE A 543 -10.30 5.49 29.35
N TRP A 544 -9.04 5.10 29.17
CA TRP A 544 -8.16 5.71 28.19
C TRP A 544 -7.79 4.73 27.10
N VAL A 545 -7.49 5.26 25.92
CA VAL A 545 -7.00 4.49 24.78
C VAL A 545 -5.89 5.31 24.13
N ALA A 546 -4.73 4.70 23.89
CA ALA A 546 -3.61 5.36 23.23
C ALA A 546 -3.07 4.53 22.07
N TYR A 547 -2.93 5.13 20.89
CA TYR A 547 -2.45 4.43 19.69
C TYR A 547 -1.88 5.37 18.64
N ASN A 548 -1.13 4.81 17.69
CA ASN A 548 -0.67 5.53 16.50
C ASN A 548 -1.61 5.26 15.33
N HIS A 549 -2.39 6.25 14.92
CA HIS A 549 -3.28 6.18 13.77
C HIS A 549 -2.49 5.99 12.45
N THR A 550 -2.92 5.03 11.64
CA THR A 550 -2.42 4.73 10.30
C THR A 550 -3.58 4.38 9.37
N GLU A 551 -3.41 4.46 8.06
CA GLU A 551 -4.46 3.99 7.12
C GLU A 551 -4.83 2.51 7.30
N LYS A 552 -3.92 1.71 7.84
CA LYS A 552 -4.16 0.28 8.09
C LYS A 552 -5.09 0.05 9.28
N ASN A 553 -5.01 0.85 10.34
CA ASN A 553 -5.83 0.69 11.54
C ASN A 553 -7.03 1.63 11.62
N LYS A 554 -7.25 2.47 10.60
CA LYS A 554 -8.41 3.38 10.48
C LYS A 554 -9.75 2.66 10.70
N PHE A 555 -9.92 1.47 10.12
CA PHE A 555 -11.12 0.66 10.29
C PHE A 555 -11.27 0.15 11.73
N SER A 556 -10.18 -0.29 12.37
CA SER A 556 -10.20 -0.70 13.78
C SER A 556 -10.49 0.47 14.72
N ALA A 557 -10.03 1.67 14.37
CA ALA A 557 -10.22 2.86 15.19
C ALA A 557 -11.66 3.40 15.15
N GLN A 558 -12.43 3.06 14.12
CA GLN A 558 -13.82 3.51 13.97
C GLN A 558 -14.69 3.11 15.17
N VAL A 559 -14.43 1.96 15.79
CA VAL A 559 -15.18 1.49 16.97
C VAL A 559 -15.13 2.51 18.12
N PHE A 560 -14.01 3.21 18.33
CA PHE A 560 -13.92 4.21 19.40
C PHE A 560 -14.79 5.43 19.11
N ASN A 561 -14.91 5.82 17.84
CA ASN A 561 -15.83 6.89 17.43
C ASN A 561 -17.29 6.47 17.66
N ASP A 562 -17.63 5.21 17.37
CA ASP A 562 -18.99 4.68 17.56
C ASP A 562 -19.42 4.69 19.04
N PHE A 563 -18.49 4.41 19.96
CA PHE A 563 -18.73 4.55 21.41
C PHE A 563 -18.71 6.00 21.88
N GLY A 564 -18.27 6.95 21.05
CA GLY A 564 -18.15 8.35 21.41
C GLY A 564 -16.97 8.63 22.33
N PHE A 565 -15.83 7.96 22.14
CA PHE A 565 -14.60 8.37 22.80
C PHE A 565 -14.21 9.80 22.38
N GLU A 566 -13.78 10.59 23.35
CA GLU A 566 -13.33 11.97 23.12
C GLU A 566 -11.83 11.97 22.86
N THR A 567 -11.40 12.61 21.78
CA THR A 567 -9.96 12.79 21.52
C THR A 567 -9.43 13.88 22.46
N ILE A 568 -8.55 13.50 23.39
CA ILE A 568 -7.93 14.43 24.35
C ILE A 568 -6.61 14.96 23.80
N GLN A 569 -5.84 14.11 23.13
CA GLN A 569 -4.55 14.49 22.55
C GLN A 569 -4.42 13.93 21.13
N LYS A 570 -3.89 14.77 20.24
CA LYS A 570 -3.60 14.44 18.84
C LYS A 570 -2.21 15.00 18.50
N GLU A 571 -1.19 14.15 18.50
CA GLU A 571 0.20 14.53 18.18
C GLU A 571 0.73 13.65 17.04
N GLY A 572 0.80 14.20 15.83
CA GLY A 572 1.22 13.44 14.65
C GLY A 572 0.31 12.23 14.39
N ALA A 573 0.88 11.02 14.42
CA ALA A 573 0.11 9.77 14.35
C ALA A 573 -0.52 9.38 15.70
N PHE A 574 0.02 9.85 16.83
CA PHE A 574 -0.46 9.49 18.15
C PHE A 574 -1.86 10.07 18.42
N ARG A 575 -2.72 9.25 19.02
CA ARG A 575 -4.07 9.58 19.46
C ARG A 575 -4.21 9.09 20.88
N GLU A 576 -4.63 9.98 21.77
CA GLU A 576 -5.11 9.63 23.10
C GLU A 576 -6.59 9.95 23.18
N LEU A 577 -7.39 8.92 23.45
CA LEU A 577 -8.82 8.98 23.55
C LEU A 577 -9.26 8.70 24.99
N LYS A 578 -10.35 9.33 25.40
CA LYS A 578 -10.97 9.17 26.71
C LYS A 578 -12.44 8.80 26.58
N PHE A 579 -12.86 7.82 27.36
CA PHE A 579 -14.26 7.56 27.66
C PHE A 579 -14.52 7.96 29.11
N SER A 580 -15.43 8.92 29.30
CA SER A 580 -15.79 9.42 30.62
C SER A 580 -16.55 8.37 31.41
N GLN A 581 -16.21 8.19 32.69
CA GLN A 581 -16.96 7.31 33.61
C GLN A 581 -18.44 7.68 33.76
N ASN A 582 -18.79 8.94 33.45
CA ASN A 582 -20.16 9.44 33.53
C ASN A 582 -20.96 9.23 32.23
N ARG A 583 -20.33 8.70 31.17
CA ARG A 583 -20.98 8.45 29.88
C ARG A 583 -21.65 7.08 29.91
N ALA A 584 -22.89 7.01 29.43
CA ALA A 584 -23.59 5.74 29.31
C ALA A 584 -22.91 4.84 28.26
N ILE A 585 -22.71 3.57 28.61
CA ILE A 585 -22.23 2.55 27.68
C ILE A 585 -23.42 2.07 26.85
N HIS A 586 -23.34 2.20 25.53
CA HIS A 586 -24.37 1.66 24.64
C HIS A 586 -24.07 0.19 24.35
N ASN A 587 -24.90 -0.72 24.88
CA ASN A 587 -24.84 -2.14 24.57
C ASN A 587 -25.96 -2.50 23.59
N ASP A 588 -25.60 -2.89 22.37
CA ASP A 588 -26.57 -3.28 21.33
C ASP A 588 -27.15 -4.69 21.50
N LYS A 589 -26.60 -5.50 22.41
CA LYS A 589 -27.02 -6.88 22.73
C LYS A 589 -27.07 -7.81 21.52
N ILE A 590 -26.29 -7.53 20.48
CA ILE A 590 -26.19 -8.36 19.28
C ILE A 590 -25.38 -9.63 19.56
N ILE A 591 -24.35 -9.51 20.41
CA ILE A 591 -23.43 -10.59 20.75
C ILE A 591 -23.61 -10.98 22.21
N THR A 592 -23.71 -12.28 22.47
CA THR A 592 -23.69 -12.80 23.83
C THR A 592 -22.25 -12.91 24.31
N VAL A 593 -21.90 -12.20 25.38
CA VAL A 593 -20.55 -12.22 25.97
C VAL A 593 -20.53 -13.14 27.19
N THR A 594 -19.56 -14.04 27.25
CA THR A 594 -19.29 -14.89 28.41
C THR A 594 -17.84 -14.73 28.84
N GLU A 595 -17.59 -14.82 30.13
CA GLU A 595 -16.24 -14.74 30.67
C GLU A 595 -15.84 -16.04 31.35
N ARG A 596 -14.66 -16.53 31.01
CA ARG A 596 -14.08 -17.73 31.58
C ARG A 596 -12.96 -17.36 32.54
N ASN A 597 -13.18 -17.65 33.82
CA ASN A 597 -12.20 -17.47 34.88
C ASN A 597 -11.01 -18.42 34.75
#